data_AF-A0A2D0N027-F1
#
_entry.id   AF-A0A2D0N027-F1
#
_cell.length_a   1.000
_cell.length_b   1.000
_cell.length_c   1.000
_cell.angle_alpha   90.00
_cell.angle_beta   90.00
_cell.angle_gamma   90.00
#
_symmetry.space_group_name_H-M   'P 1'
#
loop_
_entity.id
_entity.type
_entity.pdbx_description
1 polymer ?
#
loop_
_entity_poly.entity_id
_entity_poly.type
_entity_poly.pdbx_seq_one_letter_code
_entity_poly.pdbx_strand_id
1 'polypeptide(L)'
;MKFAWLIWSILILGLWGLVYWRKPDFRKEMLQISWVTMFFGLTEPLFVPEYWAPPSLFDLANKTGFDIESLLFSFAIGGLGVVLYRLVYPMSISPMIDSDKLHGRHQLHRIILFLPAAIFTVLLVFTSLNPIYSGVIALFLGAVATLYCRPDLKAKIWIGGLLFTGLYFVYFGSLLLVFPSYVDAYWNLADLTGIKLAGIPMEELMFAFSFGMYWSGLYEHVYWYTLNPKEIANGQSVSI
;
A
#
# COMPACT_ATOMS: atom_id res chain seq x y z
N MET A 1 -24.07 4.34 7.94
CA MET A 1 -23.38 3.56 6.88
C MET A 1 -23.23 4.31 5.57
N LYS A 2 -24.24 5.07 5.07
CA LYS A 2 -24.17 5.76 3.75
C LYS A 2 -22.90 6.58 3.47
N PHE A 3 -22.34 7.27 4.46
CA PHE A 3 -21.12 8.07 4.31
C PHE A 3 -19.88 7.43 4.93
N ALA A 4 -19.96 6.16 5.35
CA ALA A 4 -18.86 5.52 6.06
C ALA A 4 -17.60 5.45 5.20
N TRP A 5 -17.73 5.07 3.92
CA TRP A 5 -16.60 5.05 3.00
C TRP A 5 -15.91 6.41 2.87
N LEU A 6 -16.68 7.47 2.59
CA LEU A 6 -16.16 8.83 2.50
C LEU A 6 -15.50 9.32 3.79
N ILE A 7 -16.17 9.13 4.94
CA ILE A 7 -15.65 9.58 6.23
C ILE A 7 -14.32 8.89 6.52
N TRP A 8 -14.22 7.58 6.31
CA TRP A 8 -12.98 6.85 6.57
C TRP A 8 -11.87 7.21 5.57
N SER A 9 -12.20 7.44 4.29
CA SER A 9 -11.24 7.98 3.31
C SER A 9 -10.70 9.36 3.72
N ILE A 10 -11.54 10.23 4.29
CA ILE A 10 -11.10 11.53 4.84
C ILE A 10 -10.26 11.36 6.10
N LEU A 11 -10.58 10.41 6.98
CA LEU A 11 -9.82 10.16 8.20
C LEU A 11 -8.40 9.69 7.89
N ILE A 12 -8.23 8.75 6.96
CA ILE A 12 -6.88 8.28 6.57
C ILE A 12 -6.10 9.38 5.85
N LEU A 13 -6.77 10.21 5.04
CA LEU A 13 -6.16 11.39 4.43
C LEU A 13 -5.76 12.45 5.48
N GLY A 14 -6.54 12.59 6.55
CA GLY A 14 -6.20 13.43 7.70
C GLY A 14 -4.94 12.94 8.42
N LEU A 15 -4.79 11.62 8.60
CA LEU A 15 -3.56 11.02 9.13
C LEU A 15 -2.37 11.26 8.21
N TRP A 16 -2.54 11.08 6.90
CA TRP A 16 -1.52 11.45 5.90
C TRP A 16 -1.12 12.92 6.04
N GLY A 17 -2.08 13.83 6.14
CA GLY A 17 -1.85 15.28 6.27
C GLY A 17 -1.11 15.64 7.56
N LEU A 18 -1.43 14.96 8.66
CA LEU A 18 -0.73 15.12 9.93
C LEU A 18 0.75 14.73 9.81
N VAL A 19 1.05 13.57 9.22
CA VAL A 19 2.43 13.11 9.00
C VAL A 19 3.16 14.08 8.08
N TYR A 20 2.54 14.46 6.96
CA TYR A 20 3.09 15.39 5.98
C TYR A 20 3.47 16.75 6.60
N TRP A 21 2.59 17.30 7.44
CA TRP A 21 2.84 18.57 8.12
C TRP A 21 3.97 18.45 9.14
N ARG A 22 3.94 17.41 9.98
CA ARG A 22 4.87 17.21 11.11
C ARG A 22 6.26 16.72 10.69
N LYS A 23 6.42 16.11 9.51
CA LYS A 23 7.68 15.51 9.04
C LYS A 23 8.11 16.09 7.69
N PRO A 24 8.76 17.27 7.66
CA PRO A 24 9.24 17.90 6.42
C PRO A 24 10.12 16.99 5.56
N ASP A 25 10.99 16.19 6.18
CA ASP A 25 11.88 15.21 5.52
C ASP A 25 11.13 14.16 4.67
N PHE A 26 9.84 13.95 4.91
CA PHE A 26 9.05 12.89 4.28
C PHE A 26 8.19 13.42 3.13
N ARG A 27 8.01 14.75 3.02
CA ARG A 27 7.03 15.37 2.11
C ARG A 27 7.22 14.99 0.66
N LYS A 28 8.47 14.98 0.19
CA LYS A 28 8.79 14.65 -1.21
C LYS A 28 8.46 13.18 -1.51
N GLU A 29 8.93 12.27 -0.66
CA GLU A 29 8.66 10.83 -0.76
C GLU A 29 7.15 10.54 -0.71
N MET A 30 6.45 11.11 0.28
CA MET A 30 5.00 10.96 0.42
C MET A 30 4.24 11.46 -0.80
N LEU A 31 4.49 12.68 -1.28
CA LEU A 31 3.75 13.24 -2.42
C LEU A 31 3.99 12.45 -3.69
N GLN A 32 5.24 12.08 -3.98
CA GLN A 32 5.58 11.36 -5.21
C GLN A 32 4.87 10.00 -5.25
N ILE A 33 4.86 9.26 -4.15
CA ILE A 33 4.17 7.96 -4.09
C ILE A 33 2.65 8.14 -4.04
N SER A 34 2.13 9.09 -3.25
CA SER A 34 0.69 9.36 -3.17
C SER A 34 0.07 9.70 -4.52
N TRP A 35 0.75 10.49 -5.36
CA TRP A 35 0.25 10.79 -6.71
C TRP A 35 0.19 9.54 -7.59
N VAL A 36 1.19 8.67 -7.51
CA VAL A 36 1.20 7.43 -8.28
C VAL A 36 0.10 6.48 -7.79
N THR A 37 -0.03 6.27 -6.48
CA THR A 37 -1.06 5.38 -5.92
C THR A 37 -2.47 5.90 -6.14
N MET A 38 -2.69 7.22 -6.13
CA MET A 38 -4.00 7.82 -6.43
C MET A 38 -4.58 7.31 -7.75
N PHE A 39 -3.77 7.16 -8.80
CA PHE A 39 -4.25 6.66 -10.09
C PHE A 39 -4.71 5.20 -10.04
N PHE A 40 -4.24 4.40 -9.08
CA PHE A 40 -4.78 3.06 -8.87
C PHE A 40 -6.21 3.09 -8.31
N GLY A 41 -6.65 4.19 -7.70
CA GLY A 41 -8.07 4.39 -7.38
C GLY A 41 -8.97 4.43 -8.62
N LEU A 42 -8.43 4.69 -9.83
CA LEU A 42 -9.18 4.56 -11.09
C LEU A 42 -9.42 3.10 -11.49
N THR A 43 -8.77 2.13 -10.84
CA THR A 43 -8.99 0.71 -11.09
C THR A 43 -10.16 0.13 -10.30
N GLU A 44 -10.84 0.94 -9.47
CA GLU A 44 -12.02 0.54 -8.70
C GLU A 44 -13.10 -0.20 -9.50
N PRO A 45 -13.39 0.14 -10.77
CA PRO A 45 -14.34 -0.62 -11.60
C PRO A 45 -13.95 -2.08 -11.87
N LEU A 46 -12.72 -2.48 -11.57
CA LEU A 46 -12.30 -3.87 -11.63
C LEU A 46 -12.67 -4.64 -10.37
N PHE A 47 -12.98 -3.96 -9.27
CA PHE A 47 -13.28 -4.54 -7.96
C PHE A 47 -14.78 -4.44 -7.64
N VAL A 48 -15.46 -3.39 -8.10
CA VAL A 48 -16.89 -3.21 -7.87
C VAL A 48 -17.70 -3.77 -9.06
N PRO A 49 -18.72 -4.62 -8.83
CA PRO A 49 -19.24 -5.04 -7.53
C PRO A 49 -18.67 -6.36 -6.99
N GLU A 50 -17.85 -7.10 -7.74
CA GLU A 50 -17.50 -8.51 -7.46
C GLU A 50 -16.73 -8.71 -6.15
N TYR A 51 -15.84 -7.79 -5.81
CA TYR A 51 -15.13 -7.80 -4.53
C TYR A 51 -16.01 -7.25 -3.41
N TRP A 52 -16.59 -6.08 -3.66
CA TRP A 52 -17.37 -5.32 -2.70
C TRP A 52 -18.21 -4.23 -3.39
N ALA A 53 -19.19 -3.67 -2.69
CA ALA A 53 -20.09 -2.63 -3.21
C ALA A 53 -20.36 -1.55 -2.14
N PRO A 54 -19.44 -0.59 -1.94
CA PRO A 54 -19.59 0.41 -0.89
C PRO A 54 -20.66 1.46 -1.23
N PRO A 55 -21.33 2.05 -0.21
CA PRO A 55 -22.14 3.23 -0.41
C PRO A 55 -21.22 4.44 -0.62
N SER A 56 -21.07 4.88 -1.87
CA SER A 56 -20.21 6.00 -2.23
C SER A 56 -20.97 7.31 -2.45
N LEU A 57 -20.23 8.43 -2.47
CA LEU A 57 -20.75 9.76 -2.68
C LEU A 57 -21.44 9.85 -4.05
N PHE A 58 -22.67 10.39 -4.05
CA PHE A 58 -23.57 10.43 -5.21
C PHE A 58 -23.96 9.06 -5.80
N ASP A 59 -23.69 7.98 -5.06
CA ASP A 59 -23.97 6.60 -5.47
C ASP A 59 -23.20 6.20 -6.75
N LEU A 60 -21.99 6.73 -6.93
CA LEU A 60 -21.17 6.50 -8.12
C LEU A 60 -20.75 5.04 -8.26
N ALA A 61 -20.41 4.37 -7.16
CA ALA A 61 -19.91 2.99 -7.17
C ALA A 61 -20.98 2.05 -7.74
N ASN A 62 -22.23 2.19 -7.30
CA ASN A 62 -23.33 1.40 -7.81
C ASN A 62 -23.71 1.74 -9.26
N LYS A 63 -23.54 3.00 -9.68
CA LYS A 63 -23.93 3.45 -11.03
C LYS A 63 -22.87 3.18 -12.10
N THR A 64 -21.59 3.24 -11.73
CA THR A 64 -20.48 3.24 -12.68
C THR A 64 -19.33 2.31 -12.29
N GLY A 65 -19.39 1.63 -11.14
CA GLY A 65 -18.28 0.84 -10.59
C GLY A 65 -17.13 1.68 -10.02
N PHE A 66 -17.25 3.01 -9.99
CA PHE A 66 -16.17 3.92 -9.60
C PHE A 66 -16.60 4.84 -8.46
N ASP A 67 -15.67 5.28 -7.61
CA ASP A 67 -15.92 6.32 -6.62
C ASP A 67 -14.71 7.24 -6.37
N ILE A 68 -15.00 8.43 -5.84
CA ILE A 68 -13.99 9.47 -5.59
C ILE A 68 -13.18 9.12 -4.34
N GLU A 69 -13.81 8.44 -3.40
CA GLU A 69 -13.25 7.95 -2.16
C GLU A 69 -12.02 7.06 -2.39
N SER A 70 -12.02 6.23 -3.43
CA SER A 70 -10.92 5.35 -3.83
C SER A 70 -9.69 6.13 -4.26
N LEU A 71 -9.85 7.30 -4.88
CA LEU A 71 -8.72 8.20 -5.18
C LEU A 71 -8.13 8.77 -3.88
N LEU A 72 -8.97 9.25 -2.97
CA LEU A 72 -8.52 9.83 -1.68
C LEU A 72 -7.83 8.79 -0.82
N PHE A 73 -8.43 7.61 -0.72
CA PHE A 73 -7.92 6.47 0.01
C PHE A 73 -6.58 6.03 -0.56
N SER A 74 -6.51 5.77 -1.87
CA SER A 74 -5.28 5.32 -2.54
C SER A 74 -4.15 6.34 -2.43
N PHE A 75 -4.47 7.64 -2.53
CA PHE A 75 -3.50 8.72 -2.29
C PHE A 75 -2.93 8.66 -0.87
N ALA A 76 -3.80 8.56 0.13
CA ALA A 76 -3.41 8.56 1.54
C ALA A 76 -2.56 7.33 1.90
N ILE A 77 -3.01 6.12 1.53
CA ILE A 77 -2.31 4.90 1.89
C ILE A 77 -0.95 4.77 1.21
N GLY A 78 -0.77 5.29 -0.02
CA GLY A 78 0.52 5.25 -0.70
C GLY A 78 1.57 6.07 0.02
N GLY A 79 1.23 7.32 0.37
CA GLY A 79 2.16 8.20 1.08
C GLY A 79 2.44 7.74 2.51
N LEU A 80 1.46 7.15 3.20
CA LEU A 80 1.70 6.54 4.51
C LEU A 80 2.58 5.28 4.38
N GLY A 81 2.23 4.38 3.47
CA GLY A 81 2.91 3.10 3.27
C GLY A 81 4.40 3.24 2.97
N VAL A 82 4.79 4.26 2.19
CA VAL A 82 6.20 4.49 1.86
C VAL A 82 7.03 4.97 3.07
N VAL A 83 6.44 5.73 4.01
CA VAL A 83 7.18 6.36 5.12
C VAL A 83 7.01 5.67 6.48
N LEU A 84 6.08 4.73 6.63
CA LEU A 84 5.83 4.04 7.91
C LEU A 84 7.09 3.44 8.53
N TYR A 85 7.93 2.79 7.73
CA TYR A 85 9.20 2.25 8.21
C TYR A 85 10.11 3.35 8.78
N ARG A 86 10.24 4.48 8.08
CA ARG A 86 11.08 5.62 8.48
C ARG A 86 10.49 6.42 9.65
N LEU A 87 9.19 6.30 9.91
CA LEU A 87 8.54 6.84 11.10
C LEU A 87 8.96 6.10 12.37
N VAL A 88 9.17 4.77 12.27
CA VAL A 88 9.57 3.91 13.39
C VAL A 88 11.09 3.85 13.53
N TYR A 89 11.81 3.73 12.41
CA TYR A 89 13.27 3.61 12.37
C TYR A 89 13.88 4.89 11.76
N PRO A 90 14.76 5.60 12.49
CA PRO A 90 15.32 6.86 12.02
C PRO A 90 16.36 6.64 10.91
N MET A 91 15.88 6.45 9.68
CA MET A 91 16.71 6.23 8.50
C MET A 91 16.75 7.47 7.59
N SER A 92 17.93 7.80 7.09
CA SER A 92 18.15 8.77 6.02
C SER A 92 18.15 8.07 4.66
N ILE A 93 17.80 8.83 3.63
CA ILE A 93 17.80 8.38 2.24
C ILE A 93 19.01 9.05 1.57
N SER A 94 19.85 8.27 0.89
CA SER A 94 20.99 8.78 0.10
C SER A 94 20.98 8.19 -1.31
N PRO A 95 21.54 8.89 -2.32
CA PRO A 95 21.75 8.31 -3.65
C PRO A 95 22.56 7.02 -3.59
N MET A 96 22.16 6.02 -4.36
CA MET A 96 22.95 4.80 -4.57
C MET A 96 24.21 5.11 -5.39
N ILE A 97 25.33 4.51 -5.01
CA ILE A 97 26.62 4.65 -5.69
C ILE A 97 26.52 4.00 -7.08
N ASP A 98 27.09 4.66 -8.11
CA ASP A 98 26.96 4.19 -9.50
C ASP A 98 27.58 2.82 -9.76
N SER A 99 28.66 2.46 -9.04
CA SER A 99 29.26 1.13 -9.11
C SER A 99 28.29 0.02 -8.67
N ASP A 100 27.45 0.30 -7.67
CA ASP A 100 26.49 -0.69 -7.16
C ASP A 100 25.40 -0.94 -8.21
N LYS A 101 24.99 0.08 -8.97
CA LYS A 101 23.99 -0.02 -10.05
C LYS A 101 24.43 -0.95 -11.19
N LEU A 102 25.73 -1.19 -11.36
CA LEU A 102 26.28 -2.08 -12.38
C LEU A 102 26.14 -3.57 -12.03
N HIS A 103 25.72 -3.89 -10.79
CA HIS A 103 25.55 -5.27 -10.36
C HIS A 103 24.51 -6.00 -11.22
N GLY A 104 24.74 -7.29 -11.54
CA GLY A 104 23.91 -8.03 -12.50
C GLY A 104 22.42 -8.08 -12.19
N ARG A 105 22.04 -8.02 -10.90
CA ARG A 105 20.63 -8.00 -10.45
C ARG A 105 19.89 -6.72 -10.86
N HIS A 106 20.60 -5.64 -11.12
CA HIS A 106 20.03 -4.36 -11.53
C HIS A 106 19.72 -4.27 -13.02
N GLN A 107 20.15 -5.25 -13.83
CA GLN A 107 19.73 -5.35 -15.22
C GLN A 107 18.20 -5.51 -15.33
N LEU A 108 17.57 -6.13 -14.33
CA LEU A 108 16.13 -6.34 -14.26
C LEU A 108 15.38 -5.22 -13.53
N HIS A 109 16.07 -4.16 -13.07
CA HIS A 109 15.50 -3.13 -12.20
C HIS A 109 14.21 -2.50 -12.78
N ARG A 110 14.25 -2.08 -14.04
CA ARG A 110 13.07 -1.50 -14.71
C ARG A 110 11.95 -2.52 -14.89
N ILE A 111 12.28 -3.76 -15.22
CA ILE A 111 11.29 -4.83 -15.45
C ILE A 111 10.54 -5.13 -14.16
N ILE A 112 11.26 -5.21 -13.04
CA ILE A 112 10.70 -5.56 -11.73
C ILE A 112 9.71 -4.51 -11.23
N LEU A 113 9.92 -3.22 -11.55
CA LEU A 113 8.97 -2.15 -11.22
C LEU A 113 7.59 -2.32 -11.85
N PHE A 114 7.51 -2.96 -13.03
CA PHE A 114 6.26 -3.19 -13.74
C PHE A 114 5.71 -4.61 -13.56
N LEU A 115 6.44 -5.47 -12.85
CA LEU A 115 6.05 -6.86 -12.64
C LEU A 115 4.69 -7.03 -11.94
N PRO A 116 4.33 -6.27 -10.87
CA PRO A 116 3.00 -6.38 -10.29
C PRO A 116 1.89 -6.08 -11.30
N ALA A 117 2.05 -5.03 -12.11
CA ALA A 117 1.05 -4.68 -13.12
C ALA A 117 0.89 -5.81 -14.15
N ALA A 118 2.01 -6.38 -14.63
CA ALA A 118 1.98 -7.50 -15.56
C ALA A 118 1.31 -8.75 -14.96
N ILE A 119 1.67 -9.12 -13.72
CA ILE A 119 1.07 -10.27 -13.02
C ILE A 119 -0.43 -10.04 -12.82
N PHE A 120 -0.83 -8.85 -12.35
CA PHE A 120 -2.23 -8.50 -12.15
C PHE A 120 -3.03 -8.62 -13.46
N THR A 121 -2.52 -8.07 -14.56
CA THR A 121 -3.18 -8.17 -15.88
C THR A 121 -3.28 -9.62 -16.35
N VAL A 122 -2.23 -10.42 -16.20
CA VAL A 122 -2.27 -11.85 -16.58
C VAL A 122 -3.31 -12.60 -15.76
N LEU A 123 -3.34 -12.41 -14.44
CA LEU A 123 -4.33 -13.08 -13.58
C LEU A 123 -5.76 -12.62 -13.93
N LEU A 124 -5.97 -11.33 -14.15
CA LEU A 124 -7.27 -10.78 -14.49
C LEU A 124 -7.81 -11.30 -15.83
N VAL A 125 -6.94 -11.49 -16.84
CA VAL A 125 -7.36 -11.92 -18.18
C VAL A 125 -7.50 -13.43 -18.30
N PHE A 126 -6.62 -14.19 -17.64
CA PHE A 126 -6.51 -15.64 -17.85
C PHE A 126 -7.08 -16.48 -16.72
N THR A 127 -7.58 -15.86 -15.64
CA THR A 127 -8.18 -16.58 -14.51
C THR A 127 -9.53 -15.97 -14.14
N SER A 128 -10.33 -16.72 -13.38
CA SER A 128 -11.58 -16.24 -12.78
C SER A 128 -11.40 -15.86 -11.30
N LEU A 129 -10.18 -15.52 -10.89
CA LEU A 129 -9.91 -15.13 -9.51
C LEU A 129 -10.60 -13.81 -9.19
N ASN A 130 -11.15 -13.69 -7.98
CA ASN A 130 -11.64 -12.40 -7.50
C ASN A 130 -10.47 -11.37 -7.58
N PRO A 131 -10.72 -10.17 -8.13
CA PRO A 131 -9.74 -9.11 -8.30
C PRO A 131 -8.86 -8.83 -7.07
N ILE A 132 -9.39 -8.98 -5.85
CA ILE A 132 -8.61 -8.81 -4.62
C ILE A 132 -7.44 -9.80 -4.52
N TYR A 133 -7.65 -11.07 -4.89
CA TYR A 133 -6.59 -12.08 -4.88
C TYR A 133 -5.54 -11.80 -5.96
N SER A 134 -5.99 -11.41 -7.16
CA SER A 134 -5.09 -10.99 -8.24
C SER A 134 -4.20 -9.83 -7.79
N GLY A 135 -4.77 -8.85 -7.09
CA GLY A 135 -4.05 -7.72 -6.51
C GLY A 135 -3.04 -8.14 -5.44
N VAL A 136 -3.46 -8.96 -4.47
CA VAL A 136 -2.59 -9.49 -3.41
C VAL A 136 -1.40 -10.26 -4.00
N ILE A 137 -1.65 -11.19 -4.93
CA ILE A 137 -0.62 -12.02 -5.55
C ILE A 137 0.36 -11.14 -6.32
N ALA A 138 -0.15 -10.19 -7.11
CA ALA A 138 0.67 -9.27 -7.89
C ALA A 138 1.60 -8.42 -7.01
N LEU A 139 1.06 -7.80 -5.96
CA LEU A 139 1.83 -6.96 -5.04
C LEU A 139 2.86 -7.78 -4.26
N PHE A 140 2.47 -8.95 -3.77
CA PHE A 140 3.38 -9.83 -3.03
C PHE A 140 4.54 -10.32 -3.89
N LEU A 141 4.25 -10.85 -5.09
CA LEU A 141 5.30 -11.32 -6.01
C LEU A 141 6.18 -10.16 -6.52
N GLY A 142 5.61 -8.97 -6.73
CA GLY A 142 6.37 -7.76 -7.04
C GLY A 142 7.31 -7.34 -5.92
N ALA A 143 6.88 -7.46 -4.66
CA ALA A 143 7.74 -7.21 -3.51
C ALA A 143 8.87 -8.24 -3.40
N VAL A 144 8.59 -9.53 -3.63
CA VAL A 144 9.60 -10.60 -3.65
C VAL A 144 10.62 -10.38 -4.79
N ALA A 145 10.16 -10.00 -5.98
CA ALA A 145 11.06 -9.64 -7.08
C ALA A 145 11.90 -8.39 -6.73
N THR A 146 11.31 -7.42 -6.04
CA THR A 146 12.04 -6.27 -5.52
C THR A 146 13.11 -6.69 -4.51
N LEU A 147 12.83 -7.62 -3.60
CA LEU A 147 13.84 -8.17 -2.67
C LEU A 147 15.03 -8.81 -3.39
N TYR A 148 14.77 -9.49 -4.51
CA TYR A 148 15.85 -10.03 -5.34
C TYR A 148 16.74 -8.93 -5.93
N CYS A 149 16.15 -7.86 -6.47
CA CYS A 149 16.89 -6.74 -7.05
C CYS A 149 17.55 -5.82 -6.01
N ARG A 150 16.87 -5.61 -4.88
CA ARG A 150 17.18 -4.63 -3.82
C ARG A 150 17.22 -5.32 -2.45
N PRO A 151 18.19 -6.23 -2.22
CA PRO A 151 18.32 -6.92 -0.93
C PRO A 151 18.63 -5.97 0.23
N ASP A 152 19.17 -4.78 -0.06
CA ASP A 152 19.38 -3.70 0.91
C ASP A 152 18.07 -3.17 1.52
N LEU A 153 16.94 -3.30 0.81
CA LEU A 153 15.62 -2.88 1.28
C LEU A 153 14.88 -3.96 2.08
N LYS A 154 15.52 -5.10 2.39
CA LYS A 154 14.85 -6.26 3.03
C LYS A 154 14.05 -5.91 4.28
N ALA A 155 14.64 -5.09 5.16
CA ALA A 155 14.03 -4.69 6.42
C ALA A 155 12.84 -3.77 6.16
N LYS A 156 13.01 -2.77 5.27
CA LYS A 156 11.94 -1.84 4.89
C LYS A 156 10.73 -2.58 4.29
N ILE A 157 10.97 -3.60 3.46
CA ILE A 157 9.90 -4.39 2.81
C ILE A 157 9.13 -5.26 3.82
N TRP A 158 9.82 -6.12 4.57
CA TRP A 158 9.14 -7.02 5.51
C TRP A 158 8.48 -6.28 6.67
N ILE A 159 9.22 -5.35 7.29
CA ILE A 159 8.70 -4.58 8.43
C ILE A 159 7.68 -3.54 7.93
N GLY A 160 7.86 -2.96 6.75
CA GLY A 160 6.88 -2.07 6.13
C GLY A 160 5.54 -2.76 5.87
N GLY A 161 5.57 -4.02 5.39
CA GLY A 161 4.38 -4.87 5.28
C GLY A 161 3.66 -5.01 6.62
N LEU A 162 4.38 -5.41 7.67
CA LEU A 162 3.81 -5.58 9.01
C LEU A 162 3.27 -4.27 9.61
N LEU A 163 4.01 -3.17 9.49
CA LEU A 163 3.61 -1.86 9.98
C LEU A 163 2.36 -1.35 9.27
N PHE A 164 2.28 -1.54 7.94
CA PHE A 164 1.11 -1.15 7.18
C PHE A 164 -0.10 -2.02 7.54
N THR A 165 0.06 -3.35 7.68
CA THR A 165 -1.01 -4.21 8.19
C THR A 165 -1.50 -3.76 9.56
N GLY A 166 -0.60 -3.37 10.48
CA GLY A 166 -0.97 -2.84 11.79
C GLY A 166 -1.76 -1.53 11.70
N LEU A 167 -1.31 -0.58 10.87
CA LEU A 167 -2.03 0.66 10.58
C LEU A 167 -3.42 0.36 10.01
N TYR A 168 -3.49 -0.54 9.03
CA TYR A 168 -4.72 -0.90 8.34
C TYR A 168 -5.71 -1.60 9.25
N PHE A 169 -5.24 -2.50 10.11
CA PHE A 169 -6.03 -3.18 11.12
C PHE A 169 -6.68 -2.18 12.09
N VAL A 170 -5.94 -1.17 12.56
CA VAL A 170 -6.48 -0.12 13.42
C VAL A 170 -7.49 0.76 12.66
N TYR A 171 -7.14 1.16 11.44
CA TYR A 171 -8.00 1.97 10.59
C TYR A 171 -9.34 1.27 10.29
N PHE A 172 -9.30 0.05 9.75
CA PHE A 172 -10.49 -0.73 9.41
C PHE A 172 -11.22 -1.21 10.67
N GLY A 173 -10.50 -1.58 11.73
CA GLY A 173 -11.09 -1.92 13.02
C GLY A 173 -11.91 -0.77 13.61
N SER A 174 -11.44 0.48 13.47
CA SER A 174 -12.22 1.65 13.91
C SER A 174 -13.55 1.80 13.15
N LEU A 175 -13.61 1.40 11.88
CA LEU A 175 -14.85 1.35 11.09
C LEU A 175 -15.83 0.36 11.70
N LEU A 176 -15.35 -0.84 12.03
CA LEU A 176 -16.18 -1.91 12.58
C LEU A 176 -16.65 -1.64 14.02
N LEU A 177 -15.90 -0.85 14.79
CA LEU A 177 -16.37 -0.39 16.09
C LEU A 177 -17.61 0.52 15.97
N VAL A 178 -17.70 1.32 14.90
CA VAL A 178 -18.82 2.24 14.66
C VAL A 178 -19.95 1.58 13.85
N PHE A 179 -19.60 0.74 12.88
CA PHE A 179 -20.53 0.01 12.01
C PHE A 179 -20.19 -1.49 12.00
N PRO A 180 -20.56 -2.26 13.04
CA PRO A 180 -20.19 -3.67 13.17
C PRO A 180 -20.67 -4.57 12.01
N SER A 181 -21.79 -4.22 11.38
CA SER A 181 -22.37 -4.97 10.25
C SER A 181 -21.87 -4.50 8.88
N TYR A 182 -20.87 -3.61 8.81
CA TYR A 182 -20.47 -2.99 7.55
C TYR A 182 -19.92 -4.00 6.54
N VAL A 183 -19.07 -4.91 7.01
CA VAL A 183 -18.48 -5.97 6.16
C VAL A 183 -19.57 -6.90 5.62
N ASP A 184 -20.46 -7.37 6.49
CA ASP A 184 -21.55 -8.28 6.07
C ASP A 184 -22.54 -7.61 5.11
N ALA A 185 -22.62 -6.28 5.10
CA ALA A 185 -23.51 -5.52 4.22
C ALA A 185 -22.92 -5.20 2.84
N TYR A 186 -21.59 -5.09 2.72
CA TYR A 186 -20.95 -4.52 1.53
C TYR A 186 -19.83 -5.36 0.92
N TRP A 187 -19.28 -6.37 1.61
CA TRP A 187 -18.33 -7.31 1.02
C TRP A 187 -19.07 -8.54 0.51
N ASN A 188 -18.69 -9.03 -0.67
CA ASN A 188 -19.24 -10.27 -1.21
C ASN A 188 -18.54 -11.48 -0.59
N LEU A 189 -18.84 -11.75 0.69
CA LEU A 189 -18.15 -12.80 1.46
C LEU A 189 -18.24 -14.20 0.82
N ALA A 190 -19.26 -14.45 -0.01
CA ALA A 190 -19.42 -15.69 -0.76
C ALA A 190 -18.36 -15.90 -1.85
N ASP A 191 -17.82 -14.79 -2.41
CA ASP A 191 -16.75 -14.80 -3.41
C ASP A 191 -15.35 -14.71 -2.76
N LEU A 192 -15.31 -14.66 -1.42
CA LEU A 192 -14.10 -14.59 -0.60
C LEU A 192 -13.95 -15.85 0.25
N THR A 193 -12.91 -15.93 1.08
CA THR A 193 -12.71 -17.09 1.98
C THR A 193 -13.77 -17.21 3.07
N GLY A 194 -14.49 -16.12 3.36
CA GLY A 194 -15.42 -16.02 4.49
C GLY A 194 -14.74 -15.95 5.87
N ILE A 195 -13.39 -15.97 5.92
CA ILE A 195 -12.63 -15.91 7.17
C ILE A 195 -12.51 -14.45 7.61
N LYS A 196 -12.92 -14.17 8.86
CA LYS A 196 -12.83 -12.83 9.46
C LYS A 196 -11.95 -12.84 10.71
N LEU A 197 -11.00 -11.90 10.80
CA LEU A 197 -10.23 -11.63 12.02
C LEU A 197 -10.73 -10.32 12.64
N ALA A 198 -11.28 -10.39 13.86
CA ALA A 198 -11.92 -9.24 14.52
C ALA A 198 -12.97 -8.53 13.64
N GLY A 199 -13.68 -9.29 12.80
CA GLY A 199 -14.67 -8.77 11.84
C GLY A 199 -14.12 -8.31 10.50
N ILE A 200 -12.79 -8.18 10.35
CA ILE A 200 -12.12 -7.78 9.11
C ILE A 200 -11.91 -9.02 8.22
N PRO A 201 -12.29 -9.01 6.93
CA PRO A 201 -11.98 -10.08 5.99
C PRO A 201 -10.47 -10.37 5.93
N MET A 202 -10.09 -11.64 5.80
CA MET A 202 -8.68 -12.02 5.71
C MET A 202 -7.98 -11.35 4.50
N GLU A 203 -8.72 -11.18 3.40
CA GLU A 203 -8.25 -10.60 2.15
C GLU A 203 -7.81 -9.14 2.31
N GLU A 204 -8.47 -8.38 3.19
CA GLU A 204 -8.08 -7.01 3.54
C GLU A 204 -6.71 -6.98 4.24
N LEU A 205 -6.43 -7.96 5.11
CA LEU A 205 -5.14 -8.06 5.81
C LEU A 205 -4.03 -8.54 4.87
N MET A 206 -4.36 -9.45 3.95
CA MET A 206 -3.45 -9.90 2.89
C MET A 206 -3.13 -8.77 1.92
N PHE A 207 -4.13 -7.95 1.57
CA PHE A 207 -3.95 -6.73 0.79
C PHE A 207 -3.06 -5.76 1.53
N ALA A 208 -3.37 -5.44 2.79
CA ALA A 208 -2.57 -4.51 3.58
C ALA A 208 -1.10 -4.96 3.68
N PHE A 209 -0.87 -6.25 3.94
CA PHE A 209 0.47 -6.78 4.04
C PHE A 209 1.24 -6.69 2.71
N SER A 210 0.66 -7.18 1.62
CA SER A 210 1.30 -7.16 0.30
C SER A 210 1.49 -5.74 -0.25
N PHE A 211 0.53 -4.84 -0.01
CA PHE A 211 0.63 -3.42 -0.31
C PHE A 211 1.79 -2.78 0.46
N GLY A 212 1.86 -2.97 1.78
CA GLY A 212 2.94 -2.45 2.61
C GLY A 212 4.31 -2.99 2.20
N MET A 213 4.40 -4.27 1.84
CA MET A 213 5.65 -4.85 1.33
C MET A 213 6.11 -4.18 0.05
N TYR A 214 5.23 -4.04 -0.94
CA TYR A 214 5.60 -3.49 -2.24
C TYR A 214 5.87 -1.98 -2.19
N TRP A 215 4.92 -1.21 -1.65
CA TRP A 215 4.97 0.25 -1.69
C TRP A 215 5.96 0.85 -0.68
N SER A 216 6.35 0.14 0.37
CA SER A 216 7.37 0.63 1.32
C SER A 216 8.72 0.87 0.66
N GLY A 217 9.17 -0.03 -0.23
CA GLY A 217 10.48 0.07 -0.90
C GLY A 217 10.45 0.76 -2.26
N LEU A 218 9.27 1.14 -2.77
CA LEU A 218 9.13 1.56 -4.16
C LEU A 218 9.86 2.88 -4.46
N TYR A 219 9.84 3.82 -3.52
CA TYR A 219 10.52 5.10 -3.68
C TYR A 219 12.03 4.93 -3.89
N GLU A 220 12.66 4.15 -3.02
CA GLU A 220 14.07 3.81 -3.12
C GLU A 220 14.40 3.02 -4.40
N HIS A 221 13.48 2.13 -4.81
CA HIS A 221 13.62 1.40 -6.05
C HIS A 221 13.63 2.37 -7.24
N VAL A 222 12.57 3.14 -7.44
CA VAL A 222 12.40 4.03 -8.60
C VAL A 222 13.50 5.07 -8.72
N TYR A 223 13.89 5.70 -7.60
CA TYR A 223 14.83 6.83 -7.61
C TYR A 223 16.28 6.45 -7.29
N TRP A 224 16.59 5.16 -7.21
CA TRP A 224 17.94 4.67 -6.89
C TRP A 224 18.49 5.26 -5.59
N TYR A 225 17.70 5.20 -4.53
CA TYR A 225 18.14 5.59 -3.21
C TYR A 225 18.42 4.38 -2.32
N THR A 226 19.34 4.52 -1.37
CA THR A 226 19.62 3.57 -0.30
C THR A 226 19.23 4.18 1.05
N LEU A 227 19.06 3.31 2.05
CA LEU A 227 18.74 3.70 3.42
C LEU A 227 19.99 3.58 4.29
N ASN A 228 20.30 4.62 5.04
CA ASN A 228 21.34 4.59 6.07
C ASN A 228 20.74 4.98 7.42
N PRO A 229 21.28 4.46 8.53
CA PRO A 229 20.96 5.01 9.84
C PRO A 229 21.19 6.52 9.83
N LYS A 230 20.24 7.31 10.35
CA LYS A 230 20.50 8.73 10.58
C LYS A 230 21.64 8.82 11.59
N GLU A 231 22.71 9.54 11.23
CA GLU A 231 23.71 9.95 12.20
C GLU A 231 23.00 10.82 13.24
N ILE A 232 22.83 10.26 14.44
CA ILE A 232 22.38 11.04 15.58
C ILE A 232 23.56 11.96 15.88
N ALA A 233 23.34 13.28 15.83
CA ALA A 233 24.31 14.28 16.25
C ALA A 233 24.57 14.11 17.75
N ASN A 234 25.37 13.11 18.10
CA ASN A 234 25.99 12.79 19.39
C ASN A 234 26.79 11.49 19.22
N GLY A 235 27.87 11.53 18.42
CA GLY A 235 29.11 10.77 18.63
C GLY A 235 29.07 9.27 18.95
N GLN A 236 27.99 8.53 18.68
CA GLN A 236 27.94 7.08 18.86
C GLN A 236 27.20 6.45 17.69
N SER A 237 27.96 5.79 16.82
CA SER A 237 27.44 4.88 15.82
C SER A 237 26.75 3.72 16.51
N VAL A 238 25.47 3.50 16.18
CA VAL A 238 24.82 2.22 16.47
C VAL A 238 25.27 1.26 15.37
N SER A 239 26.21 0.39 15.70
CA SER A 239 26.56 -0.77 14.88
C SER A 239 25.37 -1.73 14.86
N ILE A 240 24.86 -2.03 13.66
CA ILE A 240 23.97 -3.18 13.39
C ILE A 240 24.84 -4.31 12.86
#